data_AF-A0A4U6MJE2-F1
#
_entry.id   AF-A0A4U6MJE2-F1
#
_cell.length_a   1.000
_cell.length_b   1.000
_cell.length_c   1.000
_cell.angle_alpha   90.00
_cell.angle_beta   90.00
_cell.angle_gamma   90.00
#
_symmetry.space_group_name_H-M   'P 1'
#
loop_
_entity.id
_entity.type
_entity.pdbx_description
1 polymer ?
#
loop_
_entity_poly.entity_id
_entity_poly.type
_entity_poly.pdbx_seq_one_letter_code
_entity_poly.pdbx_strand_id
1 'polypeptide(L)' 'MRLNLKDIALQSKLKMARTLYANGVSLYYISLATGLSWRLLMNELHSITRHEVSPQKNQRS' A
#
# COMPACT_ATOMS: atom_id res chain seq x y z
N MET A 1 -17.82 12.64 16.22
CA MET A 1 -17.13 12.21 14.98
C MET A 1 -17.90 11.02 14.42
N ARG A 2 -18.67 11.18 13.32
CA ARG A 2 -19.36 10.06 12.68
C ARG A 2 -18.32 9.27 11.88
N LEU A 3 -17.92 8.11 12.37
CA LEU A 3 -17.08 7.17 11.62
C LEU A 3 -17.89 6.63 10.44
N ASN A 4 -17.60 7.13 9.25
CA ASN A 4 -18.21 6.64 8.02
C ASN A 4 -17.52 5.34 7.61
N LEU A 5 -18.29 4.25 7.51
CA LEU A 5 -17.79 2.92 7.16
C LEU A 5 -17.04 2.89 5.83
N LYS A 6 -17.43 3.76 4.88
CA LYS A 6 -16.73 3.90 3.60
C LYS A 6 -15.28 4.36 3.79
N ASP A 7 -15.05 5.29 4.71
CA ASP A 7 -13.73 5.83 5.00
C ASP A 7 -12.87 4.79 5.74
N ILE A 8 -13.46 4.01 6.66
CA ILE A 8 -12.77 2.91 7.34
C ILE A 8 -12.34 1.82 6.34
N ALA A 9 -13.24 1.44 5.43
CA ALA A 9 -12.96 0.43 4.42
C ALA A 9 -11.84 0.91 3.47
N LEU A 10 -11.87 2.18 3.07
CA LEU A 10 -10.83 2.78 2.24
C LEU A 10 -9.47 2.80 2.97
N GLN A 11 -9.43 3.25 4.22
CA GLN A 11 -8.19 3.28 5.01
C GLN A 11 -7.62 1.88 5.23
N SER A 12 -8.48 0.88 5.47
CA SER A 12 -8.06 -0.50 5.65
C SER A 12 -7.42 -1.07 4.38
N LYS A 13 -8.03 -0.83 3.21
CA LYS A 13 -7.48 -1.22 1.91
C LYS A 13 -6.15 -0.54 1.61
N LEU A 14 -6.04 0.76 1.93
CA LEU A 14 -4.80 1.50 1.77
C LEU A 14 -3.70 0.93 2.67
N LYS A 15 -3.98 0.69 3.96
CA LYS A 15 -3.01 0.08 4.87
C LYS A 15 -2.49 -1.26 4.34
N MET A 16 -3.38 -2.11 3.84
CA MET A 16 -3.00 -3.38 3.19
C MET A 16 -2.11 -3.15 1.97
N ALA A 17 -2.47 -2.22 1.08
CA ALA A 17 -1.66 -1.87 -0.09
C ALA A 17 -0.24 -1.41 0.29
N ARG A 18 -0.11 -0.59 1.35
CA ARG A 18 1.18 -0.13 1.86
C ARG A 18 2.05 -1.27 2.35
N THR A 19 1.47 -2.16 3.15
CA THR A 19 2.18 -3.34 3.67
C THR A 19 2.64 -4.25 2.52
N LEU A 20 1.79 -4.53 1.53
CA LEU A 20 2.17 -5.35 0.38
C LEU A 20 3.27 -4.68 -0.45
N TYR A 21 3.16 -3.38 -0.69
CA TYR A 21 4.17 -2.62 -1.45
C TYR A 21 5.53 -2.60 -0.75
N ALA A 22 5.55 -2.38 0.57
CA ALA A 22 6.77 -2.42 1.38
C ALA A 22 7.46 -3.79 1.36
N ASN A 23 6.69 -4.87 1.21
CA ASN A 23 7.22 -6.22 1.05
C ASN A 23 7.59 -6.58 -0.41
N GLY A 24 7.64 -5.60 -1.32
CA GLY A 24 8.07 -5.78 -2.70
C GLY A 24 7.03 -6.40 -3.63
N VAL A 25 5.76 -6.47 -3.22
CA VAL A 25 4.69 -6.98 -4.08
C VAL A 25 4.40 -5.99 -5.22
N SER A 26 4.32 -6.49 -6.45
CA SER A 26 4.01 -5.67 -7.61
C SER A 26 2.63 -5.01 -7.47
N LEU A 27 2.55 -3.75 -7.87
CA LEU A 27 1.34 -2.91 -7.86
C LEU A 27 0.17 -3.56 -8.60
N TYR A 28 0.43 -4.40 -9.60
CA TYR A 28 -0.59 -5.19 -10.29
C TYR A 28 -1.34 -6.11 -9.32
N TYR A 29 -0.62 -6.91 -8.53
CA TYR A 29 -1.21 -7.82 -7.56
C TYR A 29 -1.85 -7.06 -6.38
N ILE A 30 -1.29 -5.93 -5.99
CA ILE A 30 -1.88 -5.06 -4.96
C ILE A 30 -3.23 -4.51 -5.43
N SER A 31 -3.33 -4.06 -6.68
CA SER A 31 -4.59 -3.58 -7.25
C SER A 31 -5.66 -4.66 -7.26
N LEU A 32 -5.30 -5.89 -7.64
CA LEU A 32 -6.21 -7.04 -7.59
C LEU A 32 -6.67 -7.36 -6.16
N ALA A 33 -5.76 -7.42 -5.20
CA ALA A 33 -6.09 -7.82 -3.83
C ALA A 33 -6.91 -6.76 -3.07
N THR A 34 -6.65 -5.48 -3.31
CA THR A 34 -7.30 -4.37 -2.58
C THR A 34 -8.52 -3.80 -3.30
N GLY A 35 -8.67 -4.09 -4.60
CA GLY A 35 -9.68 -3.48 -5.47
C GLY A 35 -9.48 -1.98 -5.63
N LEU A 36 -8.28 -1.45 -5.35
CA LEU A 36 -7.96 -0.04 -5.52
C LEU A 36 -7.45 0.22 -6.94
N SER A 37 -7.88 1.33 -7.52
CA SER A 37 -7.42 1.77 -8.84
C SER A 37 -5.93 2.08 -8.83
N TRP A 38 -5.27 1.85 -9.96
CA TRP A 38 -3.87 2.18 -10.17
C TRP A 38 -3.54 3.63 -9.81
N ARG A 39 -4.40 4.58 -10.21
CA ARG A 39 -4.23 6.01 -9.90
C ARG A 39 -4.18 6.28 -8.40
N LEU A 40 -5.07 5.66 -7.63
CA LEU A 40 -5.11 5.84 -6.18
C LEU A 40 -3.88 5.20 -5.52
N LEU A 41 -3.49 4.01 -5.96
CA LEU A 41 -2.28 3.34 -5.49
C LEU A 41 -1.03 4.17 -5.76
N MET A 42 -0.89 4.75 -6.96
CA MET A 42 0.21 5.64 -7.30
C MET A 42 0.24 6.88 -6.41
N ASN A 43 -0.90 7.54 -6.19
CA ASN A 43 -0.92 8.73 -5.35
C ASN A 43 -0.52 8.44 -3.90
N GLU A 44 -1.00 7.33 -3.35
CA GLU A 44 -0.82 6.96 -1.95
C GLU A 44 0.52 6.28 -1.65
N LEU A 45 1.02 5.46 -2.59
CA LEU A 45 2.27 4.72 -2.44
C LEU A 45 3.49 5.52 -2.89
N HIS A 46 3.35 6.50 -3.80
CA HIS A 46 4.46 7.37 -4.21
C HIS A 46 4.97 8.25 -3.06
N SER A 47 4.13 8.51 -2.05
CA SER A 47 4.56 9.14 -0.79
C SER A 47 5.54 8.25 0.00
N ILE A 48 5.36 6.92 -0.07
CA ILE A 48 6.16 5.93 0.67
C ILE A 48 7.52 5.72 0.00
N THR A 49 7.57 5.74 -1.32
CA THR A 49 8.83 5.61 -2.08
C THR A 49 9.81 6.76 -1.84
N ARG A 50 9.35 7.91 -1.33
CA ARG A 50 10.24 9.03 -0.97
C ARG A 50 10.79 8.93 0.46
N HIS A 51 10.18 8.13 1.33
CA HIS A 51 10.54 8.06 2.75
C HIS A 51 11.07 6.70 3.21
N GLU A 52 10.83 5.60 2.48
CA GLU A 52 11.16 4.25 2.97
C GLU A 52 11.83 3.32 1.94
N VAL A 53 12.61 3.84 1.00
CA VAL A 53 13.60 2.99 0.30
C VAL A 53 14.83 2.83 1.20
N SER A 54 14.64 2.20 2.37
CA SER A 54 15.72 1.47 3.02
C SER A 54 15.66 0.05 2.47
N PRO A 55 16.62 -0.38 1.64
CA PRO A 55 16.62 -1.72 1.11
C PRO A 55 16.82 -2.67 2.28
N GLN A 56 15.79 -3.40 2.71
CA GLN A 56 15.95 -4.64 3.47
C GLN A 56 16.62 -5.67 2.55
N LYS A 57 17.93 -5.50 2.40
CA LYS A 57 18.88 -6.52 1.98
C LYS A 57 19.55 -7.01 3.28
N ASN A 58 19.70 -8.33 3.40
CA ASN A 58 20.12 -9.14 4.55
C ASN A 58 18.94 -9.47 5.49
N GLN A 59 18.60 -10.72 5.76
CA GLN A 59 19.46 -11.88 5.97
C GLN A 59 18.83 -13.16 5.38
N ARG A 60 19.49 -13.75 4.38
CA ARG A 60 19.64 -15.20 4.27
C ARG A 60 21.13 -15.47 4.41
N SER A 61 21.53 -16.04 5.53
CA SER A 61 22.74 -16.85 5.64
C SER A 61 22.62 -17.74 6.86
#